data_AF-J4IBK0-F1
#
_entry.id   AF-J4IBK0-F1
#
_cell.length_a   1.000
_cell.length_b   1.000
_cell.length_c   1.000
_cell.angle_alpha   90.00
_cell.angle_beta   90.00
_cell.angle_gamma   90.00
#
_symmetry.space_group_name_H-M   'P 1'
#
loop_
_entity.id
_entity.type
_entity.pdbx_description
1 polymer ?
#
loop_
_entity_poly.entity_id
_entity_poly.type
_entity_poly.pdbx_seq_one_letter_code
_entity_poly.pdbx_strand_id
1 'polypeptide(L)'
;MYMHCNKHNIPYKKVGKLVVARHDQRPYIEGLQAKAQNLCWPVHSSSGLQKTAALPTQLIDGDHARELEPDLSTDIVAALWSPETGIIDSHAFMASLEKEIAESEGGELVYQTRVVRVDPHQEARGWVVQTLTGKRDGDGGDAILAGTLINCSGLSAPFILNALLPKESRIPMYYGRGSYASYKGPGVKHISHLIYPCPDTGRTVHGFQSLGTHLTLDLQGKIRFGPDLDWLDPHIEGNINDPDFWQKWLIPDDSRLAMMHAAVREYLPEVSFEGFQPDYCGVRPKLVGPKGGFRDFEFRAHYPEDFLGTFRGKDKRPMITLLGIESPGLTSSLAIAEKVVEDILIRENGHVAQ
;
A
#
# COMPACT_ATOMS: atom_id res chain seq x y z
N MET A 1 -8.10 11.93 -2.21
CA MET A 1 -7.96 11.17 -3.47
C MET A 1 -8.89 11.66 -4.58
N TYR A 2 -10.21 11.38 -4.57
CA TYR A 2 -11.09 11.74 -5.71
C TYR A 2 -11.09 13.23 -6.10
N MET A 3 -10.97 14.15 -5.14
CA MET A 3 -10.81 15.59 -5.44
C MET A 3 -9.57 15.86 -6.30
N HIS A 4 -8.45 15.19 -6.01
CA HIS A 4 -7.23 15.28 -6.81
C HIS A 4 -7.45 14.64 -8.20
N CYS A 5 -8.12 13.48 -8.26
CA CYS A 5 -8.45 12.87 -9.55
C CYS A 5 -9.27 13.80 -10.46
N ASN A 6 -10.28 14.47 -9.91
CA ASN A 6 -11.07 15.45 -10.65
C ASN A 6 -10.23 16.66 -11.08
N LYS A 7 -9.43 17.23 -10.17
CA LYS A 7 -8.59 18.40 -10.46
C LYS A 7 -7.61 18.14 -11.60
N HIS A 8 -7.04 16.93 -11.67
CA HIS A 8 -5.99 16.57 -12.64
C HIS A 8 -6.48 15.69 -13.78
N ASN A 9 -7.80 15.49 -13.92
CA ASN A 9 -8.42 14.62 -14.94
C ASN A 9 -7.85 13.19 -14.94
N ILE A 10 -7.53 12.65 -13.77
CA ILE A 10 -7.07 11.27 -13.62
C ILE A 10 -8.28 10.34 -13.74
N PRO A 11 -8.26 9.34 -14.63
CA PRO A 11 -9.35 8.38 -14.76
C PRO A 11 -9.61 7.62 -13.45
N TYR A 12 -10.87 7.58 -13.03
CA TYR A 12 -11.31 6.76 -11.90
C TYR A 12 -12.76 6.33 -12.04
N LYS A 13 -13.17 5.31 -11.28
CA LYS A 13 -14.56 4.86 -11.16
C LYS A 13 -14.90 4.50 -9.72
N LYS A 14 -16.01 5.02 -9.20
CA LYS A 14 -16.61 4.57 -7.94
C LYS A 14 -17.46 3.32 -8.19
N VAL A 15 -16.78 2.19 -8.36
CA VAL A 15 -17.42 0.90 -8.66
C VAL A 15 -18.04 0.24 -7.42
N GLY A 16 -17.88 0.81 -6.24
CA GLY A 16 -18.33 0.21 -4.98
C GLY A 16 -17.62 -1.11 -4.64
N LYS A 17 -17.94 -1.66 -3.47
CA LYS A 17 -17.38 -2.92 -2.98
C LYS A 17 -18.37 -3.65 -2.08
N LEU A 18 -18.45 -4.96 -2.25
CA LEU A 18 -19.11 -5.89 -1.34
C LEU A 18 -18.04 -6.68 -0.60
N VAL A 19 -18.00 -6.58 0.74
CA VAL A 19 -17.36 -7.62 1.55
C VAL A 19 -18.41 -8.69 1.78
N VAL A 20 -18.19 -9.94 1.37
CA VAL A 20 -19.20 -11.00 1.42
C VAL A 20 -18.91 -12.00 2.53
N ALA A 21 -19.97 -12.50 3.18
CA ALA A 21 -19.87 -13.40 4.32
C ALA A 21 -20.82 -14.59 4.18
N ARG A 22 -20.29 -15.78 4.53
CA ARG A 22 -21.09 -16.98 4.80
C ARG A 22 -21.66 -16.95 6.23
N HIS A 23 -22.48 -17.94 6.54
CA HIS A 23 -23.17 -18.05 7.83
C HIS A 23 -22.23 -17.99 9.05
N ASP A 24 -21.11 -18.70 9.00
CA ASP A 24 -20.10 -18.74 10.07
C ASP A 24 -19.29 -17.43 10.20
N GLN A 25 -19.32 -16.57 9.17
CA GLN A 25 -18.59 -15.30 9.11
C GLN A 25 -19.45 -14.08 9.47
N ARG A 26 -20.74 -14.27 9.76
CA ARG A 26 -21.65 -13.18 10.11
C ARG A 26 -21.18 -12.31 11.29
N PRO A 27 -20.65 -12.86 12.41
CA PRO A 27 -20.13 -12.03 13.49
C PRO A 27 -18.95 -11.14 13.07
N TYR A 28 -18.12 -11.62 12.12
CA TYR A 28 -16.99 -10.83 11.62
C TYR A 28 -17.45 -9.60 10.85
N ILE A 29 -18.41 -9.76 9.94
CA ILE A 29 -18.89 -8.66 9.09
C ILE A 29 -19.71 -7.64 9.88
N GLU A 30 -20.47 -8.08 10.88
CA GLU A 30 -21.15 -7.19 11.84
C GLU A 30 -20.14 -6.37 12.65
N GLY A 31 -19.06 -7.01 13.11
CA GLY A 31 -17.94 -6.32 13.74
C GLY A 31 -17.23 -5.32 12.82
N LEU A 32 -17.13 -5.63 11.52
CA LEU A 32 -16.56 -4.72 10.52
C LEU A 32 -17.46 -3.49 10.29
N GLN A 33 -18.79 -3.68 10.21
CA GLN A 33 -19.76 -2.58 10.13
C GLN A 33 -19.65 -1.68 11.36
N ALA A 34 -19.60 -2.24 12.57
CA ALA A 34 -19.47 -1.47 13.81
C ALA A 34 -18.17 -0.65 13.82
N LYS A 35 -17.06 -1.22 13.36
CA LYS A 35 -15.79 -0.47 13.19
C LYS A 35 -15.93 0.67 12.19
N ALA A 36 -16.54 0.43 11.04
CA ALA A 36 -16.76 1.45 10.01
C ALA A 36 -17.61 2.62 10.53
N GLN A 37 -18.67 2.33 11.29
CA GLN A 37 -19.56 3.34 11.89
C GLN A 37 -18.88 4.19 12.97
N ASN A 38 -17.87 3.64 13.64
CA ASN A 38 -17.11 4.35 14.69
C ASN A 38 -15.94 5.18 14.13
N LEU A 39 -15.67 5.11 12.82
CA LEU A 39 -14.62 5.92 12.21
C LEU A 39 -15.10 7.34 11.95
N CYS A 40 -14.27 8.30 12.35
CA CYS A 40 -14.50 9.73 12.16
C CYS A 40 -13.44 10.32 11.23
N TRP A 41 -13.81 11.41 10.55
CA TRP A 41 -12.85 12.22 9.82
C TRP A 41 -11.79 12.81 10.77
N PRO A 42 -10.51 12.88 10.38
CA PRO A 42 -9.49 13.60 11.14
C PRO A 42 -9.87 15.05 11.43
N VAL A 43 -9.38 15.62 12.54
CA VAL A 43 -9.70 16.99 12.99
C VAL A 43 -9.38 18.06 11.94
N HIS A 44 -8.37 17.83 11.11
CA HIS A 44 -7.96 18.75 10.05
C HIS A 44 -8.76 18.59 8.75
N SER A 45 -9.69 17.63 8.68
CA SER A 45 -10.58 17.47 7.53
C SER A 45 -11.50 18.69 7.39
N SER A 46 -11.89 19.02 6.17
CA SER A 46 -12.79 20.15 5.91
C SER A 46 -14.09 20.04 6.71
N SER A 47 -14.61 21.17 7.17
CA SER A 47 -15.81 21.24 8.03
C SER A 47 -17.06 20.60 7.40
N GLY A 48 -17.12 20.53 6.06
CA GLY A 48 -18.15 19.81 5.32
C GLY A 48 -18.06 18.30 5.49
N LEU A 49 -16.84 17.73 5.43
CA LEU A 49 -16.61 16.29 5.59
C LEU A 49 -16.91 15.82 7.02
N GLN A 50 -16.53 16.60 8.03
CA GLN A 50 -16.76 16.27 9.44
C GLN A 50 -18.23 16.01 9.80
N LYS A 51 -19.18 16.49 8.99
CA LYS A 51 -20.63 16.28 9.17
C LYS A 51 -21.15 15.01 8.50
N THR A 52 -20.29 14.24 7.84
CA THR A 52 -20.63 13.01 7.11
C THR A 52 -19.97 11.80 7.75
N ALA A 53 -20.54 10.60 7.52
CA ALA A 53 -19.86 9.36 7.90
C ALA A 53 -18.56 9.21 7.11
N ALA A 54 -17.46 8.89 7.79
CA ALA A 54 -16.15 8.70 7.14
C ALA A 54 -16.17 7.50 6.16
N LEU A 55 -16.96 6.48 6.48
CA LEU A 55 -17.20 5.32 5.64
C LEU A 55 -18.70 4.99 5.63
N PRO A 56 -19.45 5.37 4.57
CA PRO A 56 -20.90 5.15 4.52
C PRO A 56 -21.25 3.71 4.13
N THR A 57 -20.88 2.74 4.97
CA THR A 57 -21.14 1.31 4.72
C THR A 57 -22.52 0.86 5.21
N GLN A 58 -23.09 -0.13 4.52
CA GLN A 58 -24.38 -0.72 4.84
C GLN A 58 -24.25 -2.24 4.92
N LEU A 59 -24.72 -2.84 6.01
CA LEU A 59 -24.87 -4.28 6.11
C LEU A 59 -26.17 -4.70 5.42
N ILE A 60 -26.07 -5.55 4.41
CA ILE A 60 -27.19 -6.08 3.62
C ILE A 60 -27.23 -7.60 3.74
N ASP A 61 -28.39 -8.21 3.52
CA ASP A 61 -28.52 -9.67 3.45
C ASP A 61 -28.03 -10.23 2.11
N GLY A 62 -27.95 -11.56 2.01
CA GLY A 62 -27.48 -12.26 0.83
C GLY A 62 -28.38 -12.09 -0.39
N ASP A 63 -29.70 -11.91 -0.21
CA ASP A 63 -30.63 -11.72 -1.33
C ASP A 63 -30.39 -10.36 -1.98
N HIS A 64 -30.33 -9.29 -1.18
CA HIS A 64 -29.96 -7.96 -1.66
C HIS A 64 -28.53 -7.94 -2.26
N ALA A 65 -27.59 -8.70 -1.71
CA ALA A 65 -26.26 -8.81 -2.30
C ALA A 65 -26.31 -9.45 -3.70
N ARG A 66 -27.16 -10.45 -3.92
CA ARG A 66 -27.39 -11.08 -5.23
C ARG A 66 -28.20 -10.21 -6.20
N GLU A 67 -29.02 -9.30 -5.71
CA GLU A 67 -29.64 -8.26 -6.56
C GLU A 67 -28.56 -7.33 -7.16
N LEU A 68 -27.54 -6.98 -6.38
CA LEU A 68 -26.39 -6.21 -6.85
C LEU A 68 -25.42 -7.04 -7.70
N GLU A 69 -25.22 -8.31 -7.34
CA GLU A 69 -24.28 -9.22 -7.99
C GLU A 69 -24.89 -10.61 -8.19
N PRO A 70 -25.65 -10.83 -9.29
CA PRO A 70 -26.41 -12.07 -9.54
C PRO A 70 -25.58 -13.34 -9.61
N ASP A 71 -24.29 -13.24 -9.91
CA ASP A 71 -23.39 -14.39 -10.02
C ASP A 71 -22.85 -14.87 -8.66
N LEU A 72 -23.18 -14.19 -7.55
CA LEU A 72 -22.77 -14.57 -6.20
C LEU A 72 -23.38 -15.92 -5.75
N SER A 73 -22.58 -16.69 -5.01
CA SER A 73 -23.03 -17.93 -4.37
C SER A 73 -24.25 -17.71 -3.47
N THR A 74 -25.14 -18.71 -3.43
CA THR A 74 -26.25 -18.77 -2.46
C THR A 74 -25.78 -18.94 -1.03
N ASP A 75 -24.54 -19.39 -0.82
CA ASP A 75 -23.94 -19.54 0.51
C ASP A 75 -23.55 -18.20 1.15
N ILE A 76 -23.55 -17.12 0.36
CA ILE A 76 -23.40 -15.76 0.89
C ILE A 76 -24.73 -15.34 1.53
N VAL A 77 -24.70 -15.14 2.85
CA VAL A 77 -25.88 -14.81 3.66
C VAL A 77 -25.93 -13.34 4.05
N ALA A 78 -24.80 -12.63 3.96
CA ALA A 78 -24.71 -11.21 4.25
C ALA A 78 -23.55 -10.57 3.48
N ALA A 79 -23.65 -9.26 3.24
CA ALA A 79 -22.57 -8.47 2.69
C ALA A 79 -22.49 -7.09 3.32
N LEU A 80 -21.29 -6.54 3.40
CA LEU A 80 -21.03 -5.15 3.76
C LEU A 80 -20.81 -4.36 2.48
N TRP A 81 -21.83 -3.61 2.11
CA TRP A 81 -21.82 -2.74 0.95
C TRP A 81 -21.09 -1.43 1.26
N SER A 82 -20.13 -1.07 0.41
CA SER A 82 -19.35 0.16 0.48
C SER A 82 -19.44 0.91 -0.86
N PRO A 83 -20.39 1.86 -1.01
CA PRO A 83 -20.66 2.53 -2.29
C PRO A 83 -19.55 3.47 -2.74
N GLU A 84 -18.78 4.04 -1.80
CA GLU A 84 -17.72 5.03 -2.10
C GLU A 84 -16.38 4.38 -2.50
N THR A 85 -16.27 3.06 -2.38
CA THR A 85 -15.06 2.35 -2.84
C THR A 85 -14.94 2.49 -4.37
N GLY A 86 -13.72 2.63 -4.86
CA GLY A 86 -13.46 2.80 -6.28
C GLY A 86 -12.06 2.39 -6.69
N ILE A 87 -11.82 2.55 -7.98
CA ILE A 87 -10.57 2.23 -8.67
C ILE A 87 -10.08 3.47 -9.41
N ILE A 88 -8.77 3.65 -9.49
CA ILE A 88 -8.11 4.78 -10.16
C ILE A 88 -7.05 4.25 -11.14
N ASP A 89 -6.73 5.03 -12.17
CA ASP A 89 -5.51 4.81 -12.96
C ASP A 89 -4.30 5.28 -12.15
N SER A 90 -3.55 4.33 -11.58
CA SER A 90 -2.37 4.64 -10.77
C SER A 90 -1.23 5.23 -11.58
N HIS A 91 -1.10 4.91 -12.87
CA HIS A 91 -0.05 5.48 -13.72
C HIS A 91 -0.35 6.94 -14.03
N ALA A 92 -1.60 7.24 -14.40
CA ALA A 92 -2.02 8.63 -14.62
C ALA A 92 -1.93 9.47 -13.32
N PHE A 93 -2.22 8.87 -12.16
CA PHE A 93 -2.02 9.51 -10.86
C PHE A 93 -0.53 9.78 -10.58
N MET A 94 0.37 8.82 -10.80
CA MET A 94 1.81 9.05 -10.61
C MET A 94 2.35 10.11 -11.58
N ALA A 95 1.90 10.08 -12.84
CA ALA A 95 2.29 11.07 -13.84
C ALA A 95 1.81 12.49 -13.48
N SER A 96 0.65 12.65 -12.83
CA SER A 96 0.20 13.96 -12.36
C SER A 96 1.08 14.50 -11.23
N LEU A 97 1.51 13.64 -10.30
CA LEU A 97 2.43 14.03 -9.22
C LEU A 97 3.83 14.38 -9.77
N GLU A 98 4.34 13.60 -10.73
CA GLU A 98 5.58 13.90 -11.44
C GLU A 98 5.52 15.29 -12.11
N LYS A 99 4.40 15.59 -12.78
CA LYS A 99 4.17 16.90 -13.38
C LYS A 99 4.14 18.02 -12.33
N GLU A 100 3.45 17.83 -11.20
CA GLU A 100 3.43 18.83 -10.11
C GLU A 100 4.83 19.11 -9.57
N ILE A 101 5.71 18.10 -9.46
CA ILE A 101 7.10 18.30 -9.06
C ILE A 101 7.84 19.13 -10.11
N ALA A 102 7.74 18.77 -11.39
CA ALA A 102 8.43 19.47 -12.48
C ALA A 102 7.96 20.93 -12.66
N GLU A 103 6.72 21.24 -12.32
CA GLU A 103 6.15 22.60 -12.39
C GLU A 103 6.41 23.42 -11.10
N SER A 104 6.91 22.79 -10.03
CA SER A 104 7.24 23.49 -8.79
C SER A 104 8.58 24.24 -8.88
N GLU A 105 8.69 25.34 -8.14
CA GLU A 105 9.93 26.11 -8.07
C GLU A 105 11.05 25.28 -7.42
N GLY A 106 12.08 24.98 -8.19
CA GLY A 106 13.23 24.17 -7.74
C GLY A 106 12.95 22.66 -7.63
N GLY A 107 11.82 22.18 -8.15
CA GLY A 107 11.53 20.74 -8.23
C GLY A 107 12.29 20.07 -9.37
N GLU A 108 13.03 19.02 -9.05
CA GLU A 108 13.79 18.23 -10.02
C GLU A 108 13.52 16.73 -9.85
N LEU A 109 13.46 16.01 -10.98
CA LEU A 109 13.35 14.56 -11.01
C LEU A 109 14.55 13.98 -11.76
N VAL A 110 15.32 13.16 -11.05
CA VAL A 110 16.53 12.53 -11.59
C VAL A 110 16.33 11.01 -11.64
N TYR A 111 15.93 10.51 -12.80
CA TYR A 111 15.73 9.07 -13.03
C TYR A 111 17.07 8.34 -13.14
N GLN A 112 17.02 7.00 -13.10
CA GLN A 112 18.19 6.12 -13.23
C GLN A 112 19.32 6.44 -12.23
N THR A 113 18.96 7.06 -11.10
CA THR A 113 19.88 7.53 -10.06
C THR A 113 19.54 6.82 -8.76
N ARG A 114 20.43 5.93 -8.32
CA ARG A 114 20.23 5.14 -7.09
C ARG A 114 20.95 5.81 -5.94
N VAL A 115 20.26 6.00 -4.81
CA VAL A 115 20.91 6.33 -3.54
C VAL A 115 21.61 5.07 -3.03
N VAL A 116 22.92 5.13 -2.83
CA VAL A 116 23.74 3.99 -2.38
C VAL A 116 24.21 4.13 -0.94
N ARG A 117 24.28 5.35 -0.42
CA ARG A 117 24.69 5.62 0.95
C ARG A 117 24.14 6.95 1.44
N VAL A 118 23.82 7.00 2.72
CA VAL A 118 23.43 8.22 3.43
C VAL A 118 24.28 8.30 4.70
N ASP A 119 24.88 9.45 4.97
CA ASP A 119 25.64 9.70 6.20
C ASP A 119 25.25 11.07 6.80
N PRO A 120 25.30 11.23 8.13
CA PRO A 120 25.15 12.53 8.76
C PRO A 120 26.36 13.43 8.45
N HIS A 121 26.11 14.70 8.09
CA HIS A 121 27.16 15.68 7.87
C HIS A 121 27.43 16.49 9.16
N GLN A 122 28.66 16.44 9.67
CA GLN A 122 29.03 17.06 10.94
C GLN A 122 28.89 18.59 10.96
N GLU A 123 29.49 19.28 9.99
CA GLU A 123 29.53 20.76 10.00
C GLU A 123 28.19 21.38 9.56
N ALA A 124 27.63 20.92 8.44
CA ALA A 124 26.39 21.44 7.89
C ALA A 124 25.11 20.94 8.59
N ARG A 125 25.22 19.98 9.52
CA ARG A 125 24.11 19.38 10.27
C ARG A 125 23.00 18.86 9.35
N GLY A 126 23.37 18.24 8.23
CA GLY A 126 22.48 17.69 7.22
C GLY A 126 22.83 16.25 6.86
N TRP A 127 22.46 15.82 5.67
CA TRP A 127 22.64 14.45 5.17
C TRP A 127 23.45 14.46 3.87
N VAL A 128 24.55 13.72 3.86
CA VAL A 128 25.26 13.43 2.62
C VAL A 128 24.58 12.24 1.96
N VAL A 129 24.02 12.46 0.79
CA VAL A 129 23.34 11.44 -0.02
C VAL A 129 24.24 11.11 -1.20
N GLN A 130 24.85 9.93 -1.18
CA GLN A 130 25.68 9.45 -2.27
C GLN A 130 24.81 8.70 -3.30
N THR A 131 25.01 9.03 -4.57
CA THR A 131 24.22 8.51 -5.68
C THR A 131 25.09 7.89 -6.76
N LEU A 132 24.52 6.92 -7.48
CA LEU A 132 25.09 6.36 -8.70
C LEU A 132 24.07 6.49 -9.84
N THR A 133 24.49 7.11 -10.94
CA THR A 133 23.66 7.33 -12.13
C THR A 133 24.08 6.38 -13.24
N GLY A 134 23.12 5.63 -13.80
CA GLY A 134 23.38 4.68 -14.90
C GLY A 134 23.85 3.28 -14.46
N LYS A 135 24.31 2.48 -15.43
CA LYS A 135 24.60 1.03 -15.28
C LYS A 135 26.08 0.65 -15.35
N ARG A 136 27.00 1.60 -15.44
CA ARG A 136 28.43 1.28 -15.52
C ARG A 136 29.06 1.35 -14.15
N ASP A 137 29.45 0.20 -13.63
CA ASP A 137 30.43 0.12 -12.55
C ASP A 137 31.69 0.86 -13.01
N GLY A 138 31.97 2.04 -12.45
CA GLY A 138 33.18 2.82 -12.73
C GLY A 138 32.99 4.29 -13.12
N ASP A 139 31.77 4.77 -13.39
CA ASP A 139 31.52 6.22 -13.41
C ASP A 139 31.45 6.74 -11.96
N GLY A 140 32.09 7.88 -11.70
CA GLY A 140 32.17 8.47 -10.35
C GLY A 140 30.79 8.67 -9.75
N GLY A 141 30.62 8.32 -8.48
CA GLY A 141 29.39 8.63 -7.74
C GLY A 141 29.31 10.12 -7.42
N ASP A 142 28.10 10.65 -7.45
CA ASP A 142 27.81 12.02 -7.02
C ASP A 142 27.42 12.02 -5.54
N ALA A 143 27.50 13.20 -4.91
CA ALA A 143 27.03 13.40 -3.55
C ALA A 143 26.26 14.72 -3.43
N ILE A 144 25.10 14.65 -2.79
CA ILE A 144 24.23 15.79 -2.53
C ILE A 144 24.17 16.00 -1.02
N LEU A 145 24.36 17.24 -0.57
CA LEU A 145 24.11 17.63 0.81
C LEU A 145 22.66 18.09 0.95
N ALA A 146 21.83 17.28 1.60
CA ALA A 146 20.44 17.59 1.88
C ALA A 146 20.27 18.15 3.30
N GLY A 147 19.54 19.25 3.46
CA GLY A 147 19.12 19.73 4.78
C GLY A 147 18.10 18.79 5.42
N THR A 148 17.11 18.35 4.65
CA THR A 148 16.07 17.41 5.07
C THR A 148 16.03 16.27 4.07
N LEU A 149 15.88 15.04 4.54
CA LEU A 149 15.80 13.85 3.69
C LEU A 149 14.50 13.07 3.96
N ILE A 150 13.71 12.81 2.92
CA ILE A 150 12.52 11.96 3.04
C ILE A 150 12.80 10.62 2.36
N ASN A 151 13.01 9.58 3.17
CA ASN A 151 13.19 8.22 2.68
C ASN A 151 11.83 7.53 2.49
N CYS A 152 11.35 7.54 1.24
CA CYS A 152 10.13 6.87 0.77
C CYS A 152 10.43 5.68 -0.16
N SER A 153 11.58 5.03 -0.02
CA SER A 153 12.07 3.99 -0.94
C SER A 153 11.37 2.62 -0.83
N GLY A 154 10.17 2.55 -0.26
CA GLY A 154 9.31 1.36 -0.23
C GLY A 154 10.01 0.13 0.38
N LEU A 155 10.21 -0.91 -0.45
CA LEU A 155 10.90 -2.15 -0.07
C LEU A 155 12.35 -1.91 0.39
N SER A 156 12.95 -0.78 0.02
CA SER A 156 14.32 -0.44 0.40
C SER A 156 14.40 0.49 1.63
N ALA A 157 13.27 0.96 2.15
CA ALA A 157 13.25 2.01 3.18
C ALA A 157 14.02 1.62 4.46
N PRO A 158 13.85 0.41 5.03
CA PRO A 158 14.66 0.02 6.17
C PRO A 158 16.14 -0.22 5.85
N PHE A 159 16.55 -0.51 4.60
CA PHE A 159 17.98 -0.70 4.28
C PHE A 159 18.77 0.60 4.51
N ILE A 160 18.26 1.71 3.98
CA ILE A 160 18.89 3.03 4.13
C ILE A 160 19.00 3.40 5.62
N LEU A 161 17.91 3.23 6.38
CA LEU A 161 17.90 3.57 7.80
C LEU A 161 18.75 2.60 8.65
N ASN A 162 18.70 1.29 8.39
CA ASN A 162 19.47 0.28 9.13
C ASN A 162 20.98 0.37 8.90
N ALA A 163 21.43 1.02 7.82
CA ALA A 163 22.84 1.31 7.60
C ALA A 163 23.38 2.32 8.63
N LEU A 164 22.52 3.19 9.15
CA LEU A 164 22.84 4.18 10.18
C LEU A 164 22.61 3.66 11.60
N LEU A 165 21.61 2.80 11.78
CA LEU A 165 21.23 2.29 13.10
C LEU A 165 22.21 1.25 13.66
N PRO A 166 22.45 1.26 14.99
CA PRO A 166 23.15 0.17 15.66
C PRO A 166 22.37 -1.13 15.47
N LYS A 167 23.07 -2.26 15.49
CA LYS A 167 22.53 -3.58 15.12
C LYS A 167 21.28 -3.94 15.93
N GLU A 168 21.25 -3.57 17.20
CA GLU A 168 20.20 -3.86 18.18
C GLU A 168 18.92 -3.05 17.93
N SER A 169 19.02 -1.93 17.21
CA SER A 169 17.89 -1.05 16.89
C SER A 169 17.41 -1.20 15.44
N ARG A 170 18.03 -2.10 14.66
CA ARG A 170 17.66 -2.32 13.26
C ARG A 170 16.21 -2.79 13.14
N ILE A 171 15.54 -2.25 12.13
CA ILE A 171 14.15 -2.51 11.82
C ILE A 171 14.07 -3.80 10.99
N PRO A 172 13.27 -4.79 11.41
CA PRO A 172 13.08 -5.99 10.62
C PRO A 172 12.27 -5.68 9.36
N MET A 173 12.47 -6.48 8.32
CA MET A 173 11.72 -6.33 7.08
C MET A 173 11.36 -7.69 6.51
N TYR A 174 10.10 -7.79 6.10
CA TYR A 174 9.50 -8.98 5.54
C TYR A 174 8.78 -8.61 4.24
N TYR A 175 8.56 -9.59 3.38
CA TYR A 175 8.14 -9.34 2.01
C TYR A 175 6.97 -10.25 1.67
N GLY A 176 5.79 -9.65 1.54
CA GLY A 176 4.59 -10.36 1.13
C GLY A 176 4.34 -10.18 -0.36
N ARG A 177 4.83 -11.12 -1.18
CA ARG A 177 4.49 -11.21 -2.60
C ARG A 177 3.00 -11.53 -2.73
N GLY A 178 2.33 -10.84 -3.63
CA GLY A 178 0.95 -11.10 -4.00
C GLY A 178 0.86 -11.24 -5.51
N SER A 179 0.31 -12.35 -5.96
CA SER A 179 0.09 -12.68 -7.36
C SER A 179 -1.35 -12.38 -7.74
N TYR A 180 -1.54 -11.92 -8.98
CA TYR A 180 -2.85 -11.64 -9.55
C TYR A 180 -3.05 -12.44 -10.82
N ALA A 181 -4.28 -12.91 -11.00
CA ALA A 181 -4.70 -13.60 -12.21
C ALA A 181 -5.78 -12.76 -12.92
N SER A 182 -5.60 -12.54 -14.21
CA SER A 182 -6.69 -12.05 -15.04
C SER A 182 -7.70 -13.17 -15.27
N TYR A 183 -8.97 -12.82 -15.45
CA TYR A 183 -10.02 -13.79 -15.67
C TYR A 183 -10.90 -13.45 -16.86
N LYS A 184 -11.13 -14.45 -17.72
CA LYS A 184 -12.10 -14.40 -18.80
C LYS A 184 -12.78 -15.77 -18.95
N GLY A 185 -14.04 -15.85 -18.53
CA GLY A 185 -14.78 -17.11 -18.54
C GLY A 185 -16.21 -16.94 -18.03
N PRO A 186 -16.93 -18.05 -17.79
CA PRO A 186 -18.26 -18.06 -17.16
C PRO A 186 -18.24 -17.56 -15.70
N GLY A 187 -19.43 -17.38 -15.11
CA GLY A 187 -19.58 -17.08 -13.68
C GLY A 187 -19.25 -15.64 -13.25
N VAL A 188 -19.08 -14.72 -14.20
CA VAL A 188 -18.76 -13.31 -13.94
C VAL A 188 -19.48 -12.33 -14.86
N LYS A 189 -20.55 -12.78 -15.51
CA LYS A 189 -21.24 -12.02 -16.56
C LYS A 189 -21.84 -10.71 -16.04
N HIS A 190 -22.28 -10.69 -14.79
CA HIS A 190 -23.01 -9.57 -14.20
C HIS A 190 -22.16 -8.73 -13.22
N ILE A 191 -20.87 -9.06 -13.09
CA ILE A 191 -19.98 -8.41 -12.15
C ILE A 191 -19.82 -6.93 -12.45
N SER A 192 -20.12 -6.09 -11.46
CA SER A 192 -20.03 -4.62 -11.58
C SER A 192 -19.35 -3.93 -10.40
N HIS A 193 -19.19 -4.63 -9.28
CA HIS A 193 -18.56 -4.15 -8.05
C HIS A 193 -17.31 -4.97 -7.70
N LEU A 194 -16.49 -4.44 -6.80
CA LEU A 194 -15.41 -5.23 -6.19
C LEU A 194 -16.01 -6.24 -5.19
N ILE A 195 -15.51 -7.48 -5.16
CA ILE A 195 -16.01 -8.52 -4.23
C ILE A 195 -14.85 -9.05 -3.38
N TYR A 196 -15.00 -8.91 -2.06
CA TYR A 196 -13.97 -9.24 -1.09
C TYR A 196 -14.55 -10.30 -0.14
N PRO A 197 -14.09 -11.56 -0.16
CA PRO A 197 -14.52 -12.52 0.86
C PRO A 197 -14.06 -12.08 2.25
N CYS A 198 -14.86 -12.41 3.26
CA CYS A 198 -14.39 -12.36 4.64
C CYS A 198 -13.20 -13.33 4.83
N PRO A 199 -12.22 -12.99 5.67
CA PRO A 199 -11.13 -13.91 5.98
C PRO A 199 -11.68 -15.18 6.61
N ASP A 200 -10.98 -16.30 6.43
CA ASP A 200 -11.31 -17.54 7.13
C ASP A 200 -11.11 -17.31 8.64
N THR A 201 -12.22 -17.33 9.38
CA THR A 201 -12.26 -17.18 10.84
C THR A 201 -11.99 -18.50 11.56
N GLY A 202 -11.90 -19.62 10.83
CA GLY A 202 -12.07 -20.97 11.36
C GLY A 202 -10.82 -21.81 11.58
N ARG A 203 -9.72 -21.72 10.82
CA ARG A 203 -8.68 -22.78 10.88
C ARG A 203 -7.20 -22.43 10.77
N THR A 204 -6.76 -21.19 10.52
CA THR A 204 -5.33 -20.85 10.66
C THR A 204 -5.10 -19.40 11.09
N VAL A 205 -4.05 -19.17 11.87
CA VAL A 205 -3.59 -17.86 12.39
C VAL A 205 -3.20 -16.88 11.26
N HIS A 206 -3.28 -17.30 9.99
CA HIS A 206 -2.87 -16.54 8.81
C HIS A 206 -3.98 -15.72 8.13
N GLY A 207 -5.25 -15.88 8.53
CA GLY A 207 -6.40 -15.21 7.89
C GLY A 207 -6.36 -13.67 7.94
N PHE A 208 -5.60 -13.08 8.87
CA PHE A 208 -5.44 -11.62 8.95
C PHE A 208 -4.34 -11.05 8.03
N GLN A 209 -3.48 -11.89 7.45
CA GLN A 209 -2.34 -11.43 6.66
C GLN A 209 -2.61 -11.43 5.15
N SER A 210 -3.47 -12.34 4.69
CA SER A 210 -4.07 -12.33 3.36
C SER A 210 -5.58 -12.35 3.51
N LEU A 211 -6.25 -11.25 3.17
CA LEU A 211 -7.70 -11.07 3.34
C LEU A 211 -8.54 -11.87 2.33
N GLY A 212 -8.07 -13.05 1.91
CA GLY A 212 -8.66 -13.84 0.83
C GLY A 212 -8.36 -13.32 -0.57
N THR A 213 -8.70 -14.12 -1.58
CA THR A 213 -8.55 -13.78 -3.00
C THR A 213 -9.68 -12.86 -3.44
N HIS A 214 -9.39 -11.57 -3.61
CA HIS A 214 -10.41 -10.57 -3.99
C HIS A 214 -10.73 -10.65 -5.48
N LEU A 215 -11.94 -10.23 -5.85
CA LEU A 215 -12.28 -9.83 -7.21
C LEU A 215 -12.12 -8.32 -7.32
N THR A 216 -11.31 -7.89 -8.28
CA THR A 216 -11.17 -6.47 -8.65
C THR A 216 -11.46 -6.24 -10.12
N LEU A 217 -11.77 -4.98 -10.45
CA LEU A 217 -12.04 -4.52 -11.81
C LEU A 217 -10.97 -3.52 -12.23
N ASP A 218 -10.57 -3.58 -13.50
CA ASP A 218 -9.88 -2.44 -14.12
C ASP A 218 -10.88 -1.40 -14.63
N LEU A 219 -10.38 -0.26 -15.13
CA LEU A 219 -11.22 0.81 -15.64
C LEU A 219 -12.02 0.43 -16.89
N GLN A 220 -11.63 -0.65 -17.59
CA GLN A 220 -12.35 -1.21 -18.72
C GLN A 220 -13.33 -2.33 -18.31
N GLY A 221 -13.42 -2.65 -17.01
CA GLY A 221 -14.27 -3.70 -16.48
C GLY A 221 -13.69 -5.11 -16.59
N LYS A 222 -12.39 -5.26 -16.93
CA LYS A 222 -11.75 -6.58 -16.91
C LYS A 222 -11.56 -7.02 -15.46
N ILE A 223 -11.73 -8.32 -15.25
CA ILE A 223 -11.68 -8.92 -13.93
C ILE A 223 -10.29 -9.42 -13.62
N ARG A 224 -9.88 -9.21 -12.37
CA ARG A 224 -8.70 -9.81 -11.78
C ARG A 224 -9.04 -10.44 -10.44
N PHE A 225 -8.46 -11.61 -10.21
CA PHE A 225 -8.46 -12.29 -8.92
C PHE A 225 -7.12 -12.13 -8.23
N GLY A 226 -7.16 -11.95 -6.92
CA GLY A 226 -5.99 -11.79 -6.08
C GLY A 226 -6.09 -10.55 -5.21
N PRO A 227 -5.02 -10.18 -4.52
CA PRO A 227 -3.76 -10.92 -4.44
C PRO A 227 -3.87 -12.14 -3.52
N ASP A 228 -3.02 -13.13 -3.73
CA ASP A 228 -2.65 -14.09 -2.67
C ASP A 228 -1.57 -13.50 -1.73
N LEU A 229 -0.99 -14.36 -0.90
CA LEU A 229 0.16 -14.03 -0.07
C LEU A 229 1.20 -15.14 -0.09
N ASP A 230 2.38 -14.78 -0.58
CA ASP A 230 3.58 -15.59 -0.56
C ASP A 230 4.69 -14.83 0.18
N TRP A 231 5.28 -15.46 1.19
CA TRP A 231 6.29 -14.81 2.03
C TRP A 231 7.68 -15.11 1.46
N LEU A 232 8.38 -14.07 1.01
CA LEU A 232 9.74 -14.18 0.52
C LEU A 232 10.74 -14.03 1.66
N ASP A 233 11.81 -14.81 1.62
CA ASP A 233 12.90 -14.77 2.60
C ASP A 233 14.26 -14.54 1.90
N PRO A 234 14.77 -13.30 1.89
CA PRO A 234 16.07 -12.99 1.30
C PRO A 234 17.25 -13.78 1.88
N HIS A 235 17.15 -14.31 3.11
CA HIS A 235 18.21 -15.11 3.71
C HIS A 235 18.34 -16.49 3.08
N ILE A 236 17.23 -17.03 2.54
CA ILE A 236 17.17 -18.36 1.94
C ILE A 236 17.25 -18.25 0.42
N GLU A 237 16.59 -17.25 -0.14
CA GLU A 237 16.28 -17.17 -1.57
C GLU A 237 17.25 -16.29 -2.36
N GLY A 238 18.21 -15.62 -1.72
CA GLY A 238 19.14 -14.71 -2.40
C GLY A 238 20.18 -14.06 -1.50
N ASN A 239 20.67 -12.89 -1.94
CA ASN A 239 21.64 -12.10 -1.19
C ASN A 239 20.89 -11.07 -0.34
N ILE A 240 21.00 -11.17 0.98
CA ILE A 240 20.38 -10.22 1.93
C ILE A 240 20.80 -8.76 1.68
N ASN A 241 21.97 -8.53 1.08
CA ASN A 241 22.48 -7.18 0.81
C ASN A 241 22.07 -6.64 -0.56
N ASP A 242 21.29 -7.39 -1.35
CA ASP A 242 20.80 -6.94 -2.65
C ASP A 242 19.49 -6.13 -2.48
N PRO A 243 19.51 -4.80 -2.66
CA PRO A 243 18.30 -3.97 -2.54
C PRO A 243 17.28 -4.26 -3.65
N ASP A 244 17.69 -4.92 -4.74
CA ASP A 244 16.88 -5.24 -5.90
C ASP A 244 16.43 -6.71 -5.91
N PHE A 245 16.64 -7.45 -4.81
CA PHE A 245 16.27 -8.87 -4.67
C PHE A 245 14.83 -9.18 -5.12
N TRP A 246 13.89 -8.25 -4.93
CA TRP A 246 12.46 -8.40 -5.25
C TRP A 246 12.18 -8.48 -6.76
N GLN A 247 13.04 -7.91 -7.61
CA GLN A 247 12.74 -7.73 -9.04
C GLN A 247 12.45 -9.06 -9.75
N LYS A 248 13.19 -10.12 -9.41
CA LYS A 248 12.97 -11.46 -9.97
C LYS A 248 11.61 -12.07 -9.57
N TRP A 249 11.04 -11.63 -8.46
CA TRP A 249 9.77 -12.11 -7.91
C TRP A 249 8.55 -11.33 -8.44
N LEU A 250 8.77 -10.32 -9.28
CA LEU A 250 7.72 -9.58 -9.97
C LEU A 250 7.27 -10.27 -11.27
N ILE A 251 7.89 -11.39 -11.64
CA ILE A 251 7.51 -12.21 -12.79
C ILE A 251 6.29 -13.05 -12.39
N PRO A 252 5.14 -12.94 -13.06
CA PRO A 252 3.96 -13.75 -12.80
C PRO A 252 4.16 -15.20 -13.22
N ASP A 253 3.58 -16.11 -12.46
CA ASP A 253 3.59 -17.55 -12.74
C ASP A 253 2.22 -18.17 -12.41
N ASP A 254 2.03 -19.41 -12.83
CA ASP A 254 0.78 -20.16 -12.74
C ASP A 254 0.65 -21.00 -11.45
N SER A 255 1.68 -21.03 -10.59
CA SER A 255 1.74 -21.91 -9.42
C SER A 255 0.62 -21.69 -8.39
N ARG A 256 0.00 -20.50 -8.41
CA ARG A 256 -1.01 -20.07 -7.44
C ARG A 256 -2.44 -20.14 -7.99
N LEU A 257 -2.63 -20.37 -9.29
CA LEU A 257 -3.95 -20.30 -9.93
C LEU A 257 -4.94 -21.32 -9.37
N ALA A 258 -4.49 -22.55 -9.07
CA ALA A 258 -5.36 -23.59 -8.53
C ALA A 258 -5.90 -23.22 -7.14
N MET A 259 -5.06 -22.60 -6.30
CA MET A 259 -5.45 -22.11 -4.98
C MET A 259 -6.41 -20.92 -5.11
N MET A 260 -6.12 -19.97 -6.00
CA MET A 260 -7.01 -18.83 -6.26
C MET A 260 -8.37 -19.30 -6.75
N HIS A 261 -8.41 -20.23 -7.70
CA HIS A 261 -9.65 -20.80 -8.21
C HIS A 261 -10.49 -21.44 -7.12
N ALA A 262 -9.88 -22.28 -6.26
CA ALA A 262 -10.57 -22.89 -5.13
C ALA A 262 -11.19 -21.84 -4.20
N ALA A 263 -10.45 -20.78 -3.85
CA ALA A 263 -10.95 -19.70 -2.99
C ALA A 263 -12.06 -18.87 -3.66
N VAL A 264 -11.94 -18.59 -4.96
CA VAL A 264 -12.93 -17.81 -5.72
C VAL A 264 -14.27 -18.56 -5.81
N ARG A 265 -14.25 -19.88 -5.98
CA ARG A 265 -15.47 -20.69 -6.06
C ARG A 265 -16.32 -20.66 -4.80
N GLU A 266 -15.76 -20.26 -3.66
CA GLU A 266 -16.54 -20.08 -2.42
C GLU A 266 -17.56 -18.94 -2.52
N TYR A 267 -17.32 -17.94 -3.37
CA TYR A 267 -18.25 -16.81 -3.56
C TYR A 267 -18.74 -16.65 -5.02
N LEU A 268 -18.08 -17.26 -6.00
CA LEU A 268 -18.49 -17.32 -7.42
C LEU A 268 -18.38 -18.77 -7.95
N PRO A 269 -19.40 -19.62 -7.71
CA PRO A 269 -19.28 -21.07 -7.89
C PRO A 269 -19.11 -21.52 -9.35
N GLU A 270 -19.59 -20.71 -10.29
CA GLU A 270 -19.60 -20.94 -11.74
C GLU A 270 -18.30 -20.49 -12.45
N VAL A 271 -17.33 -19.95 -11.69
CA VAL A 271 -16.03 -19.57 -12.23
C VAL A 271 -15.21 -20.83 -12.59
N SER A 272 -14.76 -20.91 -13.85
CA SER A 272 -14.00 -22.04 -14.41
C SER A 272 -12.49 -21.85 -14.26
N PHE A 273 -11.72 -22.92 -14.08
CA PHE A 273 -10.27 -22.82 -13.96
C PHE A 273 -9.61 -22.33 -15.26
N GLU A 274 -10.16 -22.71 -16.40
CA GLU A 274 -9.63 -22.44 -17.74
C GLU A 274 -9.64 -20.94 -18.10
N GLY A 275 -10.42 -20.14 -17.38
CA GLY A 275 -10.50 -18.70 -17.58
C GLY A 275 -9.37 -17.90 -16.92
N PHE A 276 -8.54 -18.53 -16.07
CA PHE A 276 -7.46 -17.88 -15.34
C PHE A 276 -6.20 -17.77 -16.20
N GLN A 277 -5.55 -16.60 -16.15
CA GLN A 277 -4.21 -16.39 -16.69
C GLN A 277 -3.38 -15.56 -15.70
N PRO A 278 -2.09 -15.88 -15.48
CA PRO A 278 -1.20 -15.02 -14.69
C PRO A 278 -1.17 -13.61 -15.28
N ASP A 279 -1.26 -12.58 -14.44
CA ASP A 279 -1.31 -11.18 -14.89
C ASP A 279 -0.13 -10.36 -14.37
N TYR A 280 -0.11 -10.03 -13.08
CA TYR A 280 1.00 -9.31 -12.46
C TYR A 280 1.25 -9.76 -11.02
N CYS A 281 2.43 -9.42 -10.50
CA CYS A 281 2.79 -9.61 -9.10
C CYS A 281 3.20 -8.28 -8.47
N GLY A 282 3.01 -8.15 -7.16
CA GLY A 282 3.54 -7.05 -6.35
C GLY A 282 4.14 -7.58 -5.04
N VAL A 283 5.03 -6.82 -4.42
CA VAL A 283 5.63 -7.18 -3.12
C VAL A 283 5.30 -6.08 -2.11
N ARG A 284 4.77 -6.48 -0.96
CA ARG A 284 4.42 -5.56 0.14
C ARG A 284 5.59 -5.43 1.13
N PRO A 285 5.99 -4.21 1.52
CA PRO A 285 6.95 -3.99 2.60
C PRO A 285 6.28 -4.24 3.95
N LYS A 286 6.54 -5.37 4.59
CA LYS A 286 5.93 -5.76 5.87
C LYS A 286 6.91 -5.52 7.02
N LEU A 287 6.44 -4.91 8.10
CA LEU A 287 7.23 -4.67 9.34
C LEU A 287 7.13 -5.80 10.36
N VAL A 288 6.33 -6.81 10.07
CA VAL A 288 6.09 -7.99 10.88
C VAL A 288 6.03 -9.21 9.99
N GLY A 289 6.60 -10.32 10.47
CA GLY A 289 6.72 -11.54 9.69
C GLY A 289 5.45 -12.40 9.68
N PRO A 290 5.53 -13.61 9.12
CA PRO A 290 4.39 -14.52 8.92
C PRO A 290 3.63 -14.92 10.20
N LYS A 291 4.26 -14.78 11.37
CA LYS A 291 3.63 -15.08 12.68
C LYS A 291 3.22 -13.82 13.44
N GLY A 292 3.46 -12.64 12.87
CA GLY A 292 3.12 -11.36 13.47
C GLY A 292 1.66 -10.97 13.26
N GLY A 293 1.13 -10.13 14.14
CA GLY A 293 -0.20 -9.53 13.98
C GLY A 293 -0.19 -8.38 12.98
N PHE A 294 -1.20 -7.52 13.07
CA PHE A 294 -1.22 -6.26 12.33
C PHE A 294 -0.12 -5.31 12.83
N ARG A 295 0.49 -4.56 11.91
CA ARG A 295 1.36 -3.43 12.23
C ARG A 295 1.06 -2.28 11.29
N ASP A 296 0.86 -1.10 11.86
CA ASP A 296 0.53 0.11 11.12
C ASP A 296 1.75 0.68 10.38
N PHE A 297 1.51 1.66 9.51
CA PHE A 297 2.57 2.47 8.91
C PHE A 297 3.42 3.14 9.99
N GLU A 298 4.74 3.12 9.84
CA GLU A 298 5.66 3.78 10.76
C GLU A 298 6.34 4.96 10.10
N PHE A 299 6.38 6.09 10.81
CA PHE A 299 7.08 7.31 10.44
C PHE A 299 8.17 7.56 11.46
N ARG A 300 9.43 7.55 11.05
CA ARG A 300 10.56 7.76 11.96
C ARG A 300 11.38 8.96 11.53
N ALA A 301 11.50 9.94 12.42
CA ALA A 301 12.39 11.08 12.25
C ALA A 301 13.70 10.84 13.02
N HIS A 302 14.82 10.91 12.31
CA HIS A 302 16.16 10.90 12.88
C HIS A 302 16.89 12.18 12.49
N TYR A 303 17.88 12.54 13.27
CA TYR A 303 18.63 13.77 13.11
C TYR A 303 20.11 13.46 13.00
N PRO A 304 20.92 14.25 12.26
CA PRO A 304 22.36 13.99 12.16
C PRO A 304 23.03 13.85 13.53
N GLU A 305 22.55 14.63 14.51
CA GLU A 305 23.02 14.62 15.88
C GLU A 305 22.78 13.32 16.64
N ASP A 306 21.73 12.56 16.29
CA ASP A 306 21.43 11.26 16.92
C ASP A 306 22.53 10.24 16.63
N PHE A 307 23.21 10.40 15.49
CA PHE A 307 24.28 9.53 15.03
C PHE A 307 25.68 10.07 15.35
N LEU A 308 25.82 11.40 15.43
CA LEU A 308 27.08 12.07 15.74
C LEU A 308 27.31 12.29 17.25
N GLY A 309 26.28 12.10 18.08
CA GLY A 309 26.36 12.33 19.53
C GLY A 309 26.50 13.80 19.91
N THR A 310 26.01 14.71 19.07
CA THR A 310 26.11 16.17 19.26
C THR A 310 24.80 16.78 19.74
N PHE A 311 24.82 18.05 20.17
CA PHE A 311 23.58 18.74 20.58
C PHE A 311 22.72 19.12 19.38
N ARG A 312 21.42 18.79 19.45
CA ARG A 312 20.42 19.25 18.49
C ARG A 312 20.33 20.78 18.54
N GLY A 313 20.65 21.45 17.45
CA GLY A 313 20.46 22.88 17.31
C GLY A 313 19.00 23.25 17.01
N LYS A 314 18.74 24.56 16.94
CA LYS A 314 17.37 25.11 16.77
C LYS A 314 16.76 24.79 15.41
N ASP A 315 17.58 24.85 14.36
CA ASP A 315 17.18 24.43 13.00
C ASP A 315 17.23 22.91 12.92
N LYS A 316 16.07 22.29 12.68
CA LYS A 316 15.88 20.84 12.66
C LYS A 316 15.89 20.33 11.23
N ARG A 317 16.78 19.36 11.00
CA ARG A 317 17.16 18.85 9.67
C ARG A 317 16.95 17.33 9.61
N PRO A 318 15.70 16.85 9.73
CA PRO A 318 15.45 15.44 9.93
C PRO A 318 15.66 14.63 8.64
N MET A 319 16.05 13.38 8.82
CA MET A 319 15.71 12.31 7.89
C MET A 319 14.41 11.67 8.37
N ILE A 320 13.35 11.77 7.58
CA ILE A 320 12.07 11.10 7.84
C ILE A 320 12.01 9.85 6.99
N THR A 321 11.86 8.69 7.62
CA THR A 321 11.70 7.40 6.93
C THR A 321 10.28 6.90 7.06
N LEU A 322 9.67 6.57 5.93
CA LEU A 322 8.35 5.97 5.83
C LEU A 322 8.51 4.46 5.69
N LEU A 323 7.95 3.71 6.63
CA LEU A 323 8.17 2.29 6.80
C LEU A 323 6.86 1.53 6.73
N GLY A 324 6.87 0.40 6.04
CA GLY A 324 5.72 -0.49 5.98
C GLY A 324 4.53 0.06 5.20
N ILE A 325 4.75 0.97 4.25
CA ILE A 325 3.68 1.57 3.42
C ILE A 325 3.15 0.52 2.42
N GLU A 326 2.41 -0.45 2.94
CA GLU A 326 1.64 -1.42 2.17
C GLU A 326 0.22 -0.90 1.87
N SER A 327 -0.75 -1.77 1.58
CA SER A 327 -2.16 -1.33 1.42
C SER A 327 -2.70 -0.74 2.73
N PRO A 328 -3.38 0.42 2.73
CA PRO A 328 -3.92 1.17 1.58
C PRO A 328 -3.06 2.37 1.11
N GLY A 329 -1.74 2.20 0.99
CA GLY A 329 -0.75 3.25 0.73
C GLY A 329 -1.02 4.13 -0.48
N LEU A 330 -1.56 3.58 -1.59
CA LEU A 330 -1.98 4.38 -2.75
C LEU A 330 -3.12 5.33 -2.36
N THR A 331 -4.18 4.82 -1.74
CA THR A 331 -5.35 5.61 -1.32
C THR A 331 -4.96 6.70 -0.33
N SER A 332 -4.05 6.39 0.60
CA SER A 332 -3.59 7.31 1.64
C SER A 332 -2.39 8.18 1.25
N SER A 333 -1.85 8.04 0.04
CA SER A 333 -0.59 8.70 -0.38
C SER A 333 -0.55 10.21 -0.15
N LEU A 334 -1.61 10.93 -0.55
CA LEU A 334 -1.71 12.38 -0.33
C LEU A 334 -1.80 12.74 1.15
N ALA A 335 -2.57 12.00 1.94
CA ALA A 335 -2.69 12.21 3.39
C ALA A 335 -1.38 11.86 4.13
N ILE A 336 -0.63 10.89 3.62
CA ILE A 336 0.72 10.57 4.09
C ILE A 336 1.65 11.76 3.86
N ALA A 337 1.61 12.39 2.68
CA ALA A 337 2.40 13.58 2.38
C ALA A 337 2.02 14.77 3.28
N GLU A 338 0.72 15.04 3.45
CA GLU A 338 0.19 16.04 4.39
C GLU A 338 0.71 15.78 5.81
N LYS A 339 0.63 14.53 6.30
CA LYS A 339 1.18 14.14 7.60
C LYS A 339 2.68 14.43 7.73
N VAL A 340 3.48 14.09 6.73
CA VAL A 340 4.94 14.33 6.77
C VAL A 340 5.23 15.83 6.86
N VAL A 341 4.52 16.65 6.10
CA VAL A 341 4.74 18.10 6.09
C VAL A 341 4.18 18.75 7.35
N GLU A 342 2.90 18.56 7.64
CA GLU A 342 2.17 19.29 8.69
C GLU A 342 2.49 18.77 10.09
N ASP A 343 2.49 17.45 10.30
CA ASP A 343 2.65 16.88 11.64
C ASP A 343 4.11 16.66 12.04
N ILE A 344 5.01 16.47 11.06
CA ILE A 344 6.42 16.17 11.34
C ILE A 344 7.27 17.41 11.06
N LEU A 345 7.41 17.84 9.81
CA LEU A 345 8.34 18.93 9.46
C LEU A 345 7.95 20.29 10.09
N ILE A 346 6.69 20.68 9.96
CA ILE A 346 6.19 21.99 10.38
C ILE A 346 6.13 22.10 11.91
N ARG A 347 5.52 21.11 12.60
CA ARG A 347 5.48 21.06 14.07
C ARG A 347 6.88 21.04 14.68
N GLU A 348 7.82 20.34 14.06
CA GLU A 348 9.19 20.27 14.59
C GLU A 348 9.92 21.61 14.46
N ASN A 349 9.67 22.37 13.38
CA ASN A 349 10.26 23.67 13.10
C ASN A 349 9.47 24.88 13.64
N GLY A 350 8.38 24.66 14.40
CA GLY A 350 7.62 25.73 15.06
C GLY A 350 6.93 26.70 14.11
N HIS A 351 6.75 26.34 12.84
CA HIS A 351 5.97 27.16 11.91
C HIS A 351 4.50 26.77 12.10
N VAL A 352 3.63 27.74 12.32
CA VAL A 352 2.18 27.52 12.20
C VAL A 352 1.87 27.82 10.74
N ALA A 353 1.35 26.84 10.00
CA ALA A 353 0.85 27.10 8.64
C ALA A 353 -0.19 28.23 8.74
N GLN A 354 0.03 29.32 7.99
CA GLN A 354 -0.91 30.43 7.90
C GLN A 354 -2.13 30.04 7.06
#